data_AF-A0A0L7QWN5-F1
#
_entry.id   AF-A0A0L7QWN5-F1
#
_cell.length_a   1.000
_cell.length_b   1.000
_cell.length_c   1.000
_cell.angle_alpha   90.00
_cell.angle_beta   90.00
_cell.angle_gamma   90.00
#
_symmetry.space_group_name_H-M   'P 1'
#
loop_
_entity.id
_entity.type
_entity.pdbx_description
1 polymer ?
#
loop_
_entity_poly.entity_id
_entity_poly.type
_entity_poly.pdbx_seq_one_letter_code
_entity_poly.pdbx_strand_id
1 'polypeptide(L)'
;MRLKLNLIMCDSCCQIDSRELPYYKLMKSNARSDQLILSTATVQNISECRKFAWAKKALAFNYEWNIGTQNRRRGTRKICQVLQCPEIHNFTTLVHDKNYKYYSTYPSSISIDSSFTLACIPRAGVFVFSSNNLNYSQAQTACQKFNASLAHIISEERTNGLAKYISLNTPTFVGLSNRNNEKLWKNEFGEPLFCFNYRAWGKGQPSHSKGCVSLVQLPEVKPGSFWKVVSCDSILPFICEILPIYQFLRN
;
A
#
# COMPACT_ATOMS: atom_id res chain seq x y z
N MET A 1 38.44 -30.89 -5.83
CA MET A 1 38.22 -29.64 -5.08
C MET A 1 36.77 -29.20 -5.29
N ARG A 2 35.87 -29.51 -4.34
CA ARG A 2 34.44 -29.19 -4.46
C ARG A 2 34.26 -27.68 -4.19
N LEU A 3 33.79 -26.94 -5.20
CA LEU A 3 33.31 -25.58 -5.04
C LEU A 3 32.09 -25.61 -4.11
N LYS A 4 32.29 -25.16 -2.86
CA LYS A 4 31.19 -24.84 -1.95
C LYS A 4 30.50 -23.61 -2.51
N LEU A 5 29.28 -23.77 -3.03
CA LEU A 5 28.35 -22.65 -3.18
C LEU A 5 28.11 -22.11 -1.76
N ASN A 6 28.59 -20.90 -1.48
CA ASN A 6 28.17 -20.16 -0.30
C ASN A 6 26.70 -19.77 -0.51
N LEU A 7 25.79 -20.62 -0.02
CA LEU A 7 24.42 -20.21 0.28
C LEU A 7 24.52 -19.10 1.33
N ILE A 8 24.32 -17.86 0.93
CA ILE A 8 24.08 -16.77 1.86
C ILE A 8 22.82 -17.16 2.63
N MET A 9 22.98 -17.56 3.89
CA MET A 9 21.84 -17.75 4.79
C MET A 9 21.20 -16.38 4.99
N CYS A 10 20.11 -16.17 4.27
CA CYS A 10 19.31 -14.96 4.28
C CYS A 10 18.39 -15.04 5.50
N ASP A 11 18.63 -14.22 6.51
CA ASP A 11 17.73 -14.12 7.67
C ASP A 11 16.32 -13.68 7.21
N SER A 12 15.31 -13.94 8.05
CA SER A 12 13.89 -13.67 7.72
C SER A 12 13.58 -12.21 7.31
N CYS A 13 14.44 -11.25 7.67
CA CYS A 13 14.29 -9.85 7.26
C CYS A 13 14.82 -9.56 5.85
N CYS A 14 15.87 -10.26 5.43
CA CYS A 14 16.49 -10.05 4.12
C CYS A 14 15.59 -10.51 2.96
N GLN A 15 14.62 -11.39 3.24
CA GLN A 15 13.59 -11.79 2.27
C GLN A 15 12.60 -10.66 1.93
N ILE A 16 12.46 -9.64 2.79
CA ILE A 16 11.58 -8.48 2.55
C ILE A 16 12.07 -7.67 1.35
N ASP A 17 13.39 -7.46 1.27
CA ASP A 17 14.04 -6.70 0.19
C ASP A 17 13.99 -7.40 -1.17
N SER A 18 13.72 -8.71 -1.18
CA SER A 18 13.63 -9.53 -2.39
C SER A 18 12.25 -9.51 -3.07
N ARG A 19 11.29 -8.77 -2.52
CA ARG A 19 9.92 -8.73 -3.06
C ARG A 19 9.84 -8.04 -4.41
N GLU A 20 8.94 -8.57 -5.24
CA GLU A 20 8.63 -7.97 -6.52
C GLU A 20 8.07 -6.55 -6.32
N LEU A 21 8.57 -5.61 -7.11
CA LEU A 21 8.11 -4.23 -7.04
C LEU A 21 6.76 -4.08 -7.76
N PRO A 22 5.84 -3.23 -7.25
CA PRO A 22 4.62 -2.91 -7.95
C PRO A 22 4.88 -2.41 -9.38
N TYR A 23 4.10 -2.92 -10.33
CA TYR A 23 4.17 -2.54 -11.73
C TYR A 23 3.18 -1.43 -12.06
N TYR A 24 3.71 -0.31 -12.56
CA TYR A 24 2.89 0.78 -13.08
C TYR A 24 2.38 0.43 -14.49
N LYS A 25 1.11 0.04 -14.55
CA LYS A 25 0.39 -0.30 -15.78
C LYS A 25 -0.11 0.97 -16.46
N LEU A 26 -0.05 1.01 -17.80
CA LEU A 26 -0.71 2.06 -18.58
C LEU A 26 -2.22 1.92 -18.41
N MET A 27 -2.84 2.94 -17.83
CA MET A 27 -4.25 2.94 -17.48
C MET A 27 -5.09 3.68 -18.52
N LYS A 28 -4.61 4.85 -18.97
CA LYS A 28 -5.29 5.65 -19.99
C LYS A 28 -4.28 6.45 -20.81
N SER A 29 -4.48 6.50 -22.12
CA SER A 29 -3.74 7.38 -23.02
C SER A 29 -4.53 8.66 -23.29
N ASN A 30 -3.83 9.73 -23.69
CA ASN A 30 -4.41 11.05 -23.92
C ASN A 30 -5.13 11.58 -22.67
N ALA A 31 -4.55 11.31 -21.50
CA ALA A 31 -5.11 11.69 -20.22
C ALA A 31 -4.03 11.87 -19.17
N ARG A 32 -4.33 12.74 -18.20
CA ARG A 32 -3.56 12.96 -16.98
C ARG A 32 -4.50 13.05 -15.78
N SER A 33 -3.99 12.70 -14.61
CA SER A 33 -4.66 12.90 -13.34
C SER A 33 -4.24 14.25 -12.74
N ASP A 34 -5.19 14.99 -12.18
CA ASP A 34 -4.94 16.21 -11.41
C ASP A 34 -4.82 15.93 -9.90
N GLN A 35 -4.66 14.66 -9.50
CA GLN A 35 -4.30 14.28 -8.13
C GLN A 35 -3.00 14.97 -7.69
N LEU A 36 -2.80 15.07 -6.38
CA LEU A 36 -1.64 15.74 -5.81
C LEU A 36 -0.31 15.16 -6.32
N ILE A 37 0.45 16.01 -7.03
CA ILE A 37 1.79 15.70 -7.50
C ILE A 37 2.74 15.72 -6.31
N LEU A 38 3.35 14.57 -6.05
CA LEU A 38 4.36 14.40 -5.01
C LEU A 38 5.72 14.96 -5.44
N SER A 39 6.09 14.76 -6.71
CA SER A 39 7.33 15.28 -7.29
C SER A 39 7.26 15.25 -8.82
N THR A 40 8.05 16.10 -9.46
CA THR A 40 8.24 16.07 -10.92
C THR A 40 9.71 15.80 -11.23
N ALA A 41 9.98 15.05 -12.30
CA ALA A 41 11.32 14.84 -12.83
C ALA A 41 11.32 14.81 -14.35
N THR A 42 12.47 15.12 -14.94
CA THR A 42 12.73 14.91 -16.35
C THR A 42 13.42 13.57 -16.56
N VAL A 43 12.86 12.73 -17.42
CA VAL A 43 13.30 11.35 -17.66
C VAL A 43 13.47 11.10 -19.15
N GLN A 44 14.24 10.08 -19.52
CA GLN A 44 14.43 9.70 -20.92
C GLN A 44 13.33 8.77 -21.42
N ASN A 45 12.80 7.92 -20.55
CA ASN A 45 11.85 6.88 -20.91
C ASN A 45 10.94 6.51 -19.73
N ILE A 46 9.93 5.67 -20.02
CA ILE A 46 8.95 5.22 -19.04
C ILE A 46 9.57 4.38 -17.90
N SER A 47 10.65 3.64 -18.17
CA SER A 47 11.32 2.82 -17.15
C SER A 47 11.96 3.69 -16.07
N GLU A 48 12.60 4.79 -16.48
CA GLU A 48 13.11 5.80 -15.54
C GLU A 48 11.98 6.46 -14.73
N CYS A 49 10.85 6.78 -15.35
CA CYS A 49 9.69 7.32 -14.63
C CYS A 49 9.15 6.33 -13.59
N ARG A 50 9.09 5.04 -13.91
CA ARG A 50 8.70 3.99 -12.96
C ARG A 50 9.65 3.89 -11.78
N LYS A 51 10.97 3.89 -12.01
CA LYS A 51 11.99 3.89 -10.96
C LYS A 51 11.86 5.13 -10.07
N PHE A 52 11.65 6.29 -10.68
CA PHE A 52 11.44 7.55 -9.97
C PHE A 52 10.17 7.53 -9.11
N ALA A 53 9.05 7.06 -9.66
CA ALA A 53 7.79 6.90 -8.94
C ALA A 53 7.95 5.97 -7.74
N TRP A 54 8.60 4.81 -7.94
CA TRP A 54 8.90 3.87 -6.87
C TRP A 54 9.77 4.49 -5.77
N ALA A 55 10.87 5.17 -6.14
CA ALA A 55 11.76 5.82 -5.17
C ALA A 55 11.06 6.90 -4.35
N LYS A 56 10.02 7.54 -4.90
CA LYS A 56 9.19 8.51 -4.20
C LYS A 56 8.02 7.87 -3.43
N LYS A 57 7.83 6.55 -3.52
CA LYS A 57 6.66 5.81 -3.02
C LYS A 57 5.34 6.34 -3.63
N ALA A 58 5.36 6.79 -4.88
CA ALA A 58 4.18 7.27 -5.57
C ALA A 58 3.30 6.09 -6.02
N LEU A 59 1.98 6.26 -6.00
CA LEU A 59 1.03 5.19 -6.33
C LEU A 59 0.55 5.24 -7.80
N ALA A 60 0.79 6.37 -8.46
CA ALA A 60 0.50 6.60 -9.86
C ALA A 60 1.44 7.68 -10.42
N PHE A 61 1.42 7.88 -11.74
CA PHE A 61 2.09 9.02 -12.36
C PHE A 61 1.46 9.41 -13.71
N ASN A 62 1.63 10.68 -14.07
CA ASN A 62 1.44 11.18 -15.42
C ASN A 62 2.78 11.19 -16.14
N TYR A 63 2.82 10.61 -17.34
CA TYR A 63 4.01 10.58 -18.18
C TYR A 63 3.76 11.32 -19.49
N GLU A 64 4.56 12.36 -19.71
CA GLU A 64 4.48 13.17 -20.92
C GLU A 64 4.98 12.38 -22.14
N TRP A 65 4.14 12.31 -23.16
CA TRP A 65 4.36 11.67 -24.43
C TRP A 65 4.04 12.68 -25.54
N ASN A 66 4.91 13.67 -25.74
CA ASN A 66 4.76 14.65 -26.83
C ASN A 66 4.66 13.96 -28.20
N ILE A 67 3.55 14.21 -28.90
CA ILE A 67 3.25 13.71 -30.26
C ILE A 67 3.79 14.67 -31.35
N GLY A 68 4.08 15.94 -31.00
CA GLY A 68 4.42 17.00 -31.95
C GLY A 68 5.92 17.31 -32.07
N THR A 69 6.42 17.28 -33.31
CA THR A 69 7.71 17.83 -33.80
C THR A 69 9.00 17.16 -33.28
N GLN A 70 9.39 16.07 -33.95
CA GLN A 70 10.77 15.58 -33.90
C GLN A 70 11.73 16.58 -34.59
N ASN A 71 12.30 17.51 -33.85
CA ASN A 71 13.66 17.95 -34.18
C ASN A 71 14.62 16.91 -33.60
N ARG A 72 15.04 15.97 -34.45
CA ARG A 72 15.82 14.73 -34.18
C ARG A 72 17.20 14.90 -33.51
N ARG A 73 17.51 16.04 -32.86
CA ARG A 73 18.86 16.36 -32.37
C ARG A 73 19.00 16.65 -30.86
N ARG A 74 17.92 16.61 -30.07
CA ARG A 74 18.03 16.60 -28.60
C ARG A 74 17.25 15.41 -28.08
N GLY A 75 17.93 14.52 -27.34
CA GLY A 75 17.27 13.39 -26.66
C GLY A 75 16.03 13.90 -25.95
N THR A 76 14.85 13.39 -26.35
CA THR A 76 13.57 13.99 -25.97
C THR A 76 13.26 13.69 -24.52
N ARG A 77 13.86 14.49 -23.64
CA ARG A 77 13.53 14.63 -22.23
C ARG A 77 12.01 14.71 -22.07
N LYS A 78 11.43 13.82 -21.27
CA LYS A 78 9.99 13.72 -20.97
C LYS A 78 9.74 14.12 -19.52
N ILE A 79 8.60 14.75 -19.26
CA ILE A 79 8.18 15.07 -17.89
C ILE A 79 7.47 13.85 -17.26
N CYS A 80 7.89 13.50 -16.06
CA CYS A 80 7.29 12.48 -15.20
C CYS A 80 6.76 13.17 -13.93
N GLN A 81 5.44 13.19 -13.75
CA GLN A 81 4.77 13.76 -12.57
C GLN A 81 4.24 12.61 -11.72
N VAL A 82 4.87 12.35 -10.58
CA VAL A 82 4.52 11.22 -9.72
C VAL A 82 3.52 11.66 -8.67
N LEU A 83 2.48 10.85 -8.45
CA LEU A 83 1.27 11.22 -7.72
C LEU A 83 1.18 10.49 -6.39
N GLN A 84 0.65 11.18 -5.38
CA GLN A 84 0.47 10.61 -4.03
C GLN A 84 -0.53 9.46 -4.00
N CYS A 85 -1.59 9.56 -4.81
CA CYS A 85 -2.70 8.64 -4.89
C CYS A 85 -3.08 8.35 -6.34
N PRO A 86 -3.60 7.14 -6.63
CA PRO A 86 -4.14 6.80 -7.93
C PRO A 86 -5.60 7.25 -8.06
N GLU A 87 -6.08 7.36 -9.29
CA GLU A 87 -7.51 7.42 -9.60
C GLU A 87 -8.18 6.07 -9.35
N ILE A 88 -9.14 6.05 -8.44
CA ILE A 88 -9.87 4.85 -7.97
C ILE A 88 -11.37 4.86 -8.32
N HIS A 89 -11.86 5.94 -8.96
CA HIS A 89 -13.28 6.13 -9.31
C HIS A 89 -13.52 6.05 -10.84
N ASN A 90 -13.09 4.95 -11.44
CA ASN A 90 -13.31 4.63 -12.86
C ASN A 90 -12.92 5.74 -13.84
N PHE A 91 -11.80 6.43 -13.58
CA PHE A 91 -11.25 7.49 -14.43
C PHE A 91 -12.15 8.70 -14.71
N THR A 92 -13.22 8.88 -13.93
CA THR A 92 -14.17 10.00 -14.09
C THR A 92 -13.51 11.36 -13.87
N THR A 93 -12.46 11.39 -13.06
CA THR A 93 -11.64 12.55 -12.67
C THR A 93 -10.44 12.78 -13.58
N LEU A 94 -10.14 11.89 -14.53
CA LEU A 94 -9.01 12.09 -15.44
C LEU A 94 -9.30 13.21 -16.43
N VAL A 95 -8.36 14.15 -16.51
CA VAL A 95 -8.38 15.23 -17.50
C VAL A 95 -7.88 14.70 -18.83
N HIS A 96 -8.62 14.99 -19.90
CA HIS A 96 -8.20 14.69 -21.26
C HIS A 96 -7.02 15.59 -21.67
N ASP A 97 -5.86 14.98 -21.92
CA ASP A 97 -4.64 15.67 -22.33
C ASP A 97 -3.83 14.76 -23.27
N LYS A 98 -3.78 15.11 -24.56
CA LYS A 98 -3.12 14.32 -25.61
C LYS A 98 -1.62 14.17 -25.40
N ASN A 99 -1.01 15.04 -24.58
CA ASN A 99 0.42 15.00 -24.31
C ASN A 99 0.76 14.04 -23.17
N TYR A 100 -0.21 13.43 -22.50
CA TYR A 100 0.05 12.59 -21.34
C TYR A 100 -0.56 11.19 -21.44
N LYS A 101 0.11 10.27 -20.75
CA LYS A 101 -0.34 8.92 -20.46
C LYS A 101 -0.36 8.74 -18.95
N TYR A 102 -1.47 8.24 -18.44
CA TYR A 102 -1.67 7.99 -17.02
C TYR A 102 -1.34 6.53 -16.69
N TYR A 103 -0.48 6.33 -15.68
CA TYR A 103 -0.06 5.02 -15.19
C TYR A 103 -0.37 4.87 -13.70
N SER A 104 -0.73 3.66 -13.27
CA SER A 104 -1.10 3.36 -11.89
C SER A 104 -0.60 1.98 -11.48
N THR A 105 -0.30 1.81 -10.19
CA THR A 105 -0.10 0.48 -9.58
C THR A 105 -1.41 -0.16 -9.16
N TYR A 106 -2.54 0.53 -9.30
CA TYR A 106 -3.88 0.07 -8.91
C TYR A 106 -4.84 0.06 -10.09
N PRO A 107 -5.83 -0.85 -10.10
CA PRO A 107 -6.90 -0.84 -11.09
C PRO A 107 -7.77 0.41 -10.95
N SER A 108 -8.49 0.76 -12.01
CA SER A 108 -9.32 1.96 -12.09
C SER A 108 -10.67 1.84 -11.41
N SER A 109 -11.15 0.60 -11.28
CA SER A 109 -12.39 0.25 -10.62
C SER A 109 -12.10 -0.87 -9.64
N ILE A 110 -12.41 -0.64 -8.37
CA ILE A 110 -12.32 -1.65 -7.32
C ILE A 110 -13.76 -1.90 -6.89
N SER A 111 -14.32 -3.03 -7.31
CA SER A 111 -15.68 -3.41 -6.96
C SER A 111 -15.73 -3.82 -5.51
N ILE A 112 -16.31 -2.98 -4.67
CA ILE A 112 -16.49 -3.20 -3.23
C ILE A 112 -17.98 -3.19 -2.89
N ASP A 113 -18.35 -3.90 -1.82
CA ASP A 113 -19.68 -3.84 -1.22
C ASP A 113 -20.00 -2.41 -0.74
N SER A 114 -21.27 -2.03 -0.76
CA SER A 114 -21.77 -0.76 -0.19
C SER A 114 -21.41 -0.51 1.28
N SER A 115 -21.17 -1.57 2.06
CA SER A 115 -20.75 -1.50 3.47
C SER A 115 -19.27 -1.10 3.67
N PHE A 116 -18.55 -0.89 2.57
CA PHE A 116 -17.14 -0.56 2.55
C PHE A 116 -16.88 0.88 2.11
N THR A 117 -15.93 1.54 2.76
CA THR A 117 -15.39 2.83 2.32
C THR A 117 -14.01 2.63 1.69
N LEU A 118 -13.83 3.12 0.46
CA LEU A 118 -12.54 3.10 -0.23
C LEU A 118 -11.80 4.42 -0.01
N ALA A 119 -10.55 4.37 0.42
CA ALA A 119 -9.71 5.56 0.52
C ALA A 119 -8.26 5.27 0.15
N CYS A 120 -7.58 6.29 -0.38
CA CYS A 120 -6.14 6.26 -0.57
C CYS A 120 -5.45 6.95 0.61
N ILE A 121 -4.43 6.28 1.16
CA ILE A 121 -3.48 6.93 2.07
C ILE A 121 -2.22 7.28 1.25
N PRO A 122 -1.87 8.57 1.12
CA PRO A 122 -0.72 9.03 0.36
C PRO A 122 0.55 8.24 0.66
N ARG A 123 1.22 7.77 -0.39
CA ARG A 123 2.49 7.01 -0.31
C ARG A 123 2.42 5.65 0.40
N ALA A 124 1.25 5.26 0.88
CA ALA A 124 1.04 3.99 1.58
C ALA A 124 0.27 3.00 0.69
N GLY A 125 -0.90 3.36 0.19
CA GLY A 125 -1.70 2.47 -0.64
C GLY A 125 -3.18 2.84 -0.74
N VAL A 126 -3.97 1.91 -1.25
CA VAL A 126 -5.44 2.00 -1.32
C VAL A 126 -6.04 1.01 -0.33
N PHE A 127 -6.99 1.48 0.47
CA PHE A 127 -7.54 0.74 1.61
C PHE A 127 -9.06 0.72 1.57
N VAL A 128 -9.60 -0.35 2.14
CA VAL A 128 -11.03 -0.57 2.34
C VAL A 128 -11.31 -0.62 3.83
N PHE A 129 -12.19 0.26 4.30
CA PHE A 129 -12.63 0.32 5.69
C PHE A 129 -13.99 -0.36 5.81
N SER A 130 -14.06 -1.39 6.64
CA SER A 130 -15.27 -2.15 6.91
C SER A 130 -15.87 -1.77 8.26
N SER A 131 -17.16 -1.44 8.25
CA SER A 131 -17.97 -1.33 9.48
C SER A 131 -18.54 -2.67 9.94
N ASN A 132 -18.47 -3.72 9.11
CA ASN A 132 -18.89 -5.06 9.49
C ASN A 132 -17.96 -5.60 10.58
N ASN A 133 -18.56 -6.12 11.66
CA ASN A 133 -17.80 -6.72 12.74
C ASN A 133 -17.61 -8.21 12.48
N LEU A 134 -16.37 -8.64 12.39
CA LEU A 134 -15.98 -10.04 12.16
C LEU A 134 -14.84 -10.43 13.10
N ASN A 135 -14.63 -11.72 13.32
CA ASN A 135 -13.39 -12.17 13.96
C ASN A 135 -12.20 -12.01 12.99
N TYR A 136 -10.97 -12.08 13.51
CA TYR A 136 -9.78 -11.79 12.70
C TYR A 136 -9.65 -12.69 11.46
N SER A 137 -9.92 -13.99 11.60
CA SER A 137 -9.83 -14.94 10.48
C SER A 137 -10.89 -14.66 9.42
N GLN A 138 -12.12 -14.36 9.83
CA GLN A 138 -13.20 -13.96 8.93
C GLN A 138 -12.90 -12.63 8.23
N ALA A 139 -12.35 -11.65 8.95
CA ALA A 139 -11.93 -10.37 8.38
C ALA A 139 -10.82 -10.56 7.33
N GLN A 140 -9.86 -11.43 7.60
CA GLN A 140 -8.82 -11.81 6.65
C GLN A 140 -9.42 -12.44 5.38
N THR A 141 -10.32 -13.41 5.53
CA THR A 141 -11.04 -14.01 4.39
C THR A 141 -11.87 -12.98 3.63
N ALA A 142 -12.48 -12.01 4.33
CA ALA A 142 -13.25 -10.95 3.71
C ALA A 142 -12.37 -10.07 2.81
N CYS A 143 -11.19 -9.66 3.26
CA CYS A 143 -10.23 -8.91 2.42
C CYS A 143 -9.80 -9.71 1.18
N GLN A 144 -9.53 -11.00 1.34
CA GLN A 144 -9.06 -11.85 0.24
C GLN A 144 -10.05 -11.97 -0.93
N LYS A 145 -11.36 -11.79 -0.67
CA LYS A 145 -12.40 -11.84 -1.71
C LYS A 145 -12.23 -10.79 -2.82
N PHE A 146 -11.50 -9.71 -2.59
CA PHE A 146 -11.26 -8.64 -3.56
C PHE A 146 -9.76 -8.32 -3.75
N ASN A 147 -8.92 -9.36 -3.72
CA ASN A 147 -7.47 -9.28 -3.92
C ASN A 147 -6.79 -8.29 -2.94
N ALA A 148 -7.19 -8.38 -1.68
CA ALA A 148 -6.68 -7.57 -0.58
C ALA A 148 -6.24 -8.45 0.58
N SER A 149 -5.48 -7.86 1.51
CA SER A 149 -5.13 -8.45 2.80
C SER A 149 -5.58 -7.53 3.94
N LEU A 150 -5.55 -7.99 5.19
CA LEU A 150 -5.66 -7.05 6.31
C LEU A 150 -4.51 -6.04 6.26
N ALA A 151 -4.83 -4.78 6.54
CA ALA A 151 -3.97 -3.67 6.20
C ALA A 151 -2.62 -3.69 6.93
N HIS A 152 -1.55 -3.43 6.20
CA HIS A 152 -0.24 -3.27 6.79
C HIS A 152 -0.13 -1.93 7.53
N ILE A 153 0.36 -1.95 8.76
CA ILE A 153 0.40 -0.77 9.67
C ILE A 153 1.80 -0.25 9.98
N ILE A 154 2.85 -0.95 9.53
CA ILE A 154 4.22 -0.74 10.03
C ILE A 154 4.91 0.43 9.29
N SER A 155 4.34 1.62 9.43
CA SER A 155 4.97 2.93 9.20
C SER A 155 4.11 4.03 9.85
N GLU A 156 4.69 5.21 10.04
CA GLU A 156 3.93 6.37 10.55
C GLU A 156 2.81 6.76 9.60
N GLU A 157 3.11 6.81 8.29
CA GLU A 157 2.12 7.18 7.26
C GLU A 157 0.93 6.22 7.28
N ARG A 158 1.18 4.92 7.48
CA ARG A 158 0.14 3.90 7.57
C ARG A 158 -0.65 4.04 8.85
N THR A 159 0.00 4.03 10.01
CA THR A 159 -0.70 4.08 11.31
C THR A 159 -1.53 5.35 11.46
N ASN A 160 -0.96 6.52 11.14
CA ASN A 160 -1.65 7.79 11.29
C ASN A 160 -2.65 8.04 10.15
N GLY A 161 -2.33 7.60 8.92
CA GLY A 161 -3.23 7.73 7.77
C GLY A 161 -4.49 6.90 7.92
N LEU A 162 -4.36 5.62 8.29
CA LEU A 162 -5.48 4.72 8.52
C LEU A 162 -6.36 5.17 9.68
N ALA A 163 -5.75 5.66 10.76
CA ALA A 163 -6.48 6.11 11.94
C ALA A 163 -7.48 7.22 11.64
N LYS A 164 -7.30 8.04 10.59
CA LYS A 164 -8.24 9.12 10.24
C LYS A 164 -9.62 8.65 9.78
N TYR A 165 -9.74 7.37 9.44
CA TYR A 165 -10.94 6.79 8.83
C TYR A 165 -11.65 5.77 9.75
N ILE A 166 -11.15 5.57 10.97
CA ILE A 166 -11.80 4.69 11.95
C ILE A 166 -12.56 5.51 12.98
N SER A 167 -13.53 4.90 13.65
CA SER A 167 -14.27 5.55 14.72
C SER A 167 -13.39 5.73 15.96
N LEU A 168 -13.55 6.87 16.64
CA LEU A 168 -12.86 7.17 17.89
C LEU A 168 -13.10 6.07 18.93
N ASN A 169 -12.03 5.69 19.63
CA ASN A 169 -12.02 4.65 20.66
C ASN A 169 -12.51 3.26 20.20
N THR A 170 -12.71 3.03 18.91
CA THR A 170 -13.13 1.73 18.37
C THR A 170 -11.91 0.94 17.87
N PRO A 171 -11.56 -0.18 18.52
CA PRO A 171 -10.49 -1.05 18.02
C PRO A 171 -10.87 -1.61 16.65
N THR A 172 -9.98 -1.44 15.69
CA THR A 172 -10.21 -1.90 14.30
C THR A 172 -9.08 -2.84 13.89
N PHE A 173 -9.41 -4.05 13.44
CA PHE A 173 -8.41 -5.04 13.03
C PHE A 173 -7.56 -4.57 11.86
N VAL A 174 -6.28 -4.93 11.95
CA VAL A 174 -5.22 -4.64 10.99
C VAL A 174 -4.31 -5.86 10.85
N GLY A 175 -3.52 -5.91 9.77
CA GLY A 175 -2.74 -7.07 9.37
C GLY A 175 -1.46 -7.27 10.16
N LEU A 176 -1.57 -7.50 11.47
CA LEU A 176 -0.46 -7.86 12.35
C LEU A 176 -0.99 -8.80 13.45
N SER A 177 -0.40 -9.99 13.55
CA SER A 177 -0.80 -10.97 14.55
C SER A 177 0.37 -11.87 14.98
N ASN A 178 0.16 -12.55 16.09
CA ASN A 178 1.00 -13.62 16.60
C ASN A 178 0.01 -14.71 17.04
N ARG A 179 -0.26 -15.65 16.13
CA ARG A 179 -1.22 -16.76 16.31
C ARG A 179 -0.59 -18.09 15.89
N ASN A 180 -1.23 -19.22 16.21
CA ASN A 180 -0.87 -20.56 15.70
C ASN A 180 0.58 -21.02 15.99
N ASN A 181 0.93 -21.20 17.26
CA ASN A 181 2.27 -21.60 17.75
C ASN A 181 3.44 -20.68 17.33
N GLU A 182 3.17 -19.61 16.59
CA GLU A 182 4.16 -18.59 16.29
C GLU A 182 4.52 -17.82 17.57
N LYS A 183 5.80 -17.46 17.70
CA LYS A 183 6.30 -16.60 18.80
C LYS A 183 6.51 -15.16 18.36
N LEU A 184 6.38 -14.89 17.07
CA LEU A 184 6.76 -13.63 16.44
C LEU A 184 5.53 -12.96 15.88
N TRP A 185 5.43 -11.65 16.08
CA TRP A 185 4.46 -10.81 15.39
C TRP A 185 4.80 -10.76 13.91
N LYS A 186 3.84 -11.09 13.05
CA LYS A 186 3.99 -11.07 11.59
C LYS A 186 2.82 -10.36 10.94
N ASN A 187 3.08 -9.73 9.81
CA ASN A 187 2.03 -9.20 8.97
C ASN A 187 1.39 -10.29 8.09
N GLU A 188 0.39 -9.90 7.30
CA GLU A 188 -0.34 -10.81 6.39
C GLU A 188 0.53 -11.43 5.29
N PHE A 189 1.74 -10.93 5.10
CA PHE A 189 2.70 -11.45 4.15
C PHE A 189 3.82 -12.27 4.82
N GLY A 190 3.67 -12.60 6.09
CA GLY A 190 4.64 -13.40 6.86
C GLY A 190 5.89 -12.65 7.30
N GLU A 191 5.95 -11.32 7.12
CA GLU A 191 7.14 -10.54 7.47
C GLU A 191 7.15 -10.27 8.98
N PRO A 192 8.25 -10.62 9.68
CA PRO A 192 8.34 -10.38 11.11
C PRO A 192 8.41 -8.89 11.47
N LEU A 193 7.69 -8.48 12.50
CA LEU A 193 7.66 -7.11 12.99
C LEU A 193 9.06 -6.58 13.38
N PHE A 194 9.95 -7.45 13.86
CA PHE A 194 11.31 -7.07 14.26
C PHE A 194 12.20 -6.62 13.09
N CYS A 195 11.81 -6.94 11.86
CA CYS A 195 12.51 -6.45 10.66
C CYS A 195 12.25 -4.96 10.36
N PHE A 196 11.29 -4.35 11.08
CA PHE A 196 10.95 -2.95 10.94
C PHE A 196 11.23 -2.21 12.24
N ASN A 197 11.70 -0.96 12.16
CA ASN A 197 11.98 -0.13 13.33
C ASN A 197 10.74 0.57 13.90
N TYR A 198 9.70 0.78 13.09
CA TYR A 198 8.53 1.54 13.50
C TYR A 198 7.65 0.77 14.51
N ARG A 199 7.25 1.44 15.59
CA ARG A 199 6.33 0.92 16.61
C ARG A 199 5.34 2.00 17.00
N ALA A 200 4.08 1.65 17.15
CA ALA A 200 3.07 2.53 17.71
C ALA A 200 2.21 1.82 18.76
N TRP A 201 2.81 0.93 19.56
CA TRP A 201 2.12 0.28 20.67
C TRP A 201 1.57 1.32 21.67
N GLY A 202 0.33 1.10 22.13
CA GLY A 202 -0.25 1.90 23.20
C GLY A 202 0.46 1.68 24.54
N LYS A 203 0.15 2.53 25.52
CA LYS A 203 0.70 2.39 26.88
C LYS A 203 0.35 0.99 27.43
N GLY A 204 1.37 0.25 27.88
CA GLY A 204 1.21 -1.12 28.40
C GLY A 204 0.95 -2.19 27.34
N GLN A 205 1.16 -1.87 26.06
CA GLN A 205 1.06 -2.83 24.95
C GLN A 205 2.45 -3.23 24.43
N PRO A 206 2.61 -4.45 23.88
CA PRO A 206 1.60 -5.52 23.82
C PRO A 206 1.30 -6.09 25.21
N SER A 207 0.00 -6.17 25.59
CA SER A 207 -0.40 -6.67 26.92
C SER A 207 -0.39 -8.20 27.04
N HIS A 208 -0.32 -8.89 25.90
CA HIS A 208 -0.26 -10.34 25.82
C HIS A 208 0.85 -10.78 24.85
N SER A 209 1.40 -11.98 25.08
CA SER A 209 2.41 -12.58 24.21
C SER A 209 1.85 -13.17 22.92
N LYS A 210 0.51 -13.24 22.78
CA LYS A 210 -0.22 -13.75 21.61
C LYS A 210 -1.49 -12.94 21.39
N GLY A 211 -1.95 -12.90 20.15
CA GLY A 211 -3.19 -12.23 19.79
C GLY A 211 -3.12 -11.56 18.43
N CYS A 212 -4.12 -10.72 18.18
CA CYS A 212 -4.28 -9.97 16.95
C CYS A 212 -4.21 -8.48 17.25
N VAL A 213 -3.66 -7.69 16.34
CA VAL A 213 -3.48 -6.26 16.55
C VAL A 213 -4.67 -5.50 16.00
N SER A 214 -5.07 -4.49 16.76
CA SER A 214 -6.05 -3.49 16.37
C SER A 214 -5.43 -2.10 16.41
N LEU A 215 -5.87 -1.23 15.50
CA LEU A 215 -5.61 0.20 15.53
C LEU A 215 -6.73 0.89 16.31
N VAL A 216 -6.37 1.82 17.19
CA VAL A 216 -7.29 2.64 17.97
C VAL A 216 -6.95 4.11 17.72
N GLN A 217 -7.96 4.97 17.58
CA GLN A 217 -7.81 6.42 17.45
C GLN A 217 -8.39 7.13 18.68
N LEU A 218 -7.63 8.06 19.28
CA LEU A 218 -8.09 8.94 20.36
C LEU A 218 -8.56 10.31 19.83
N PRO A 219 -9.53 10.94 20.51
CA PRO A 219 -9.88 12.34 20.26
C PRO A 219 -8.72 13.27 20.65
N GLU A 220 -8.08 13.85 19.64
CA GLU A 220 -7.31 15.11 19.66
C GLU A 220 -6.18 15.28 20.69
N VAL A 221 -5.05 14.57 20.51
CA VAL A 221 -3.68 15.13 20.65
C VAL A 221 -2.77 14.34 19.68
N LYS A 222 -1.91 14.99 18.89
CA LYS A 222 -1.01 14.33 17.91
C LYS A 222 -0.05 13.29 18.55
N PRO A 223 0.27 12.16 17.90
CA PRO A 223 -0.61 11.30 17.11
C PRO A 223 -1.31 10.32 18.07
N GLY A 224 -2.59 10.58 18.35
CA GLY A 224 -3.39 9.84 19.32
C GLY A 224 -3.84 8.46 18.85
N SER A 225 -3.22 7.88 17.82
CA SER A 225 -3.51 6.52 17.41
C SER A 225 -2.42 5.55 17.84
N PHE A 226 -2.85 4.35 18.24
CA PHE A 226 -1.94 3.35 18.76
C PHE A 226 -2.43 1.94 18.46
N TRP A 227 -1.50 1.01 18.54
CA TRP A 227 -1.73 -0.41 18.37
C TRP A 227 -2.07 -1.04 19.72
N LYS A 228 -3.09 -1.88 19.71
CA LYS A 228 -3.53 -2.64 20.88
C LYS A 228 -3.67 -4.11 20.50
N VAL A 229 -3.15 -4.98 21.35
CA VAL A 229 -3.39 -6.42 21.24
C VAL A 229 -4.80 -6.72 21.76
N VAL A 230 -5.56 -7.46 20.96
CA VAL A 230 -6.90 -7.94 21.29
C VAL A 230 -6.99 -9.45 21.02
N SER A 231 -8.01 -10.10 21.59
CA SER A 231 -8.31 -11.50 21.24
C SER A 231 -8.67 -11.58 19.75
N CYS A 232 -8.11 -12.55 19.03
CA CYS A 232 -8.42 -12.78 17.62
C CYS A 232 -9.88 -13.20 17.40
N ASP A 233 -10.55 -13.71 18.44
CA ASP A 233 -11.97 -14.08 18.41
C ASP A 233 -12.89 -12.87 18.67
N SER A 234 -12.33 -11.70 18.97
CA SER A 234 -13.10 -10.46 19.13
C SER A 234 -13.77 -10.12 17.81
N ILE A 235 -15.01 -9.63 17.89
CA ILE A 235 -15.82 -9.25 16.73
C ILE A 235 -15.66 -7.73 16.53
N LEU A 236 -14.84 -7.32 15.56
CA LEU A 236 -14.43 -5.93 15.39
C LEU A 236 -14.53 -5.48 13.92
N PRO A 237 -14.62 -4.17 13.65
CA PRO A 237 -14.41 -3.64 12.30
C PRO A 237 -12.97 -3.93 11.86
N PHE A 238 -12.70 -3.81 10.58
CA PHE A 238 -11.40 -4.15 10.01
C PHE A 238 -11.03 -3.30 8.81
N ILE A 239 -9.73 -3.21 8.53
CA ILE A 239 -9.19 -2.49 7.39
C ILE A 239 -8.50 -3.48 6.46
N CYS A 240 -8.87 -3.46 5.19
CA CYS A 240 -8.16 -4.19 4.14
C CYS A 240 -7.25 -3.25 3.34
N GLU A 241 -6.14 -3.77 2.84
CA GLU A 241 -5.25 -3.11 1.89
C GLU A 241 -5.33 -3.81 0.55
N ILE A 242 -5.70 -3.05 -0.48
CA ILE A 242 -5.74 -3.54 -1.86
C ILE A 242 -4.30 -3.82 -2.31
N LEU A 243 -4.08 -5.01 -2.87
CA LEU A 243 -2.76 -5.35 -3.40
C LEU A 243 -2.54 -4.61 -4.73
N PRO A 244 -1.37 -3.97 -4.92
CA PRO A 244 -1.05 -3.37 -6.20
C PRO A 244 -0.84 -4.44 -7.28
N ILE A 245 -0.83 -4.00 -8.53
CA ILE A 245 -0.55 -4.84 -9.70
C ILE A 245 0.93 -5.21 -9.66
N TYR A 246 1.22 -6.52 -9.58
CA TYR A 246 2.57 -7.06 -9.79
C TYR A 246 2.68 -7.61 -11.21
N GLN A 247 3.88 -7.58 -11.79
CA GLN A 247 4.12 -8.12 -13.12
C GLN A 247 4.41 -9.61 -12.99
N PHE A 248 3.36 -10.44 -13.05
CA PHE A 248 3.58 -11.87 -13.25
C PHE A 248 4.45 -12.05 -14.48
N LEU A 249 5.68 -12.54 -14.29
CA LEU A 249 6.44 -13.18 -15.36
C LEU A 249 5.54 -14.33 -15.82
N ARG A 250 4.80 -14.13 -16.92
CA ARG A 250 4.24 -15.23 -17.66
C ARG A 250 5.45 -16.01 -18.16
N ASN A 251 5.75 -17.13 -17.48
CA ASN A 251 6.57 -18.18 -18.07
C ASN A 251 5.93 -18.66 -19.36
#